data_AF-A0A6L3GNG2-F1
#
_entry.id   AF-A0A6L3GNG2-F1
#
_cell.length_a   1.000
_cell.length_b   1.000
_cell.length_c   1.000
_cell.angle_alpha   90.00
_cell.angle_beta   90.00
_cell.angle_gamma   90.00
#
_symmetry.space_group_name_H-M   'P 1'
#
loop_
_entity.id
_entity.type
_entity.pdbx_description
1 polymer ?
#
loop_
_entity_poly.entity_id
_entity_poly.type
_entity_poly.pdbx_seq_one_letter_code
_entity_poly.pdbx_strand_id
1 'polypeptide(L)'
;EKIQLAITASLQDMQQTRGIIEAFAPGHEMGVFISTDRTDEAAGTKNASYLFDGKVWNAGQDVPVEADADVVAYLPYNREVTDFKSVPFDLAAQNDILYGVAKVTKDVPTASLMMQHAMTLVRVRLMKNEYMGTGLVSDMTFAGVFISGTVNALTGTVTKDYNHGRGSVKVGGNYMLNDESPVIVDAIMIPRSSYEEQAASVSFVIDGQKHTYTFPIQHEWKAGMKYTYTLKMTGNYNAPVNKEQVDIDVEYWGQYGKTDDIVLNPNPEDYEFTIWPNYTEYGYDCYQNEGKVFGTFYYPWCGTSEGEMRFVFMKQGTNEIVEKFQPIDIKTNGGWDGKRIQCYITSVPGTYQLVPLFRRKGETMWCRAADYDHGSTDWEWLYEVKTPAPDDLPALRMMEVEGQGYTSILVYPVPDETSWNLVYTLSNKGEKALRGEIKAVWEREFKLKSNSYRPSDKKEGAINDDQWRDEVGRVSVNVPVGTRFWKGIMSCQFPERRLEPKHGGIGYASPIIHLYWKAEGSGEWVLLRCDADYLFNRNYGEGYIWDETTNFIRIMPQSWQQK
;
A
#
# COMPACT_ATOMS: atom_id res chain seq x y z
N GLU A 1 -60.22 -24.82 15.21
CA GLU A 1 -58.77 -24.58 15.36
C GLU A 1 -58.49 -23.10 15.15
N LYS A 2 -57.64 -22.50 15.98
CA LYS A 2 -57.14 -21.15 15.73
C LYS A 2 -56.01 -21.24 14.70
N ILE A 3 -56.04 -20.36 13.69
CA ILE A 3 -55.00 -20.28 12.66
C ILE A 3 -53.71 -19.82 13.34
N GLN A 4 -52.62 -20.57 13.16
CA GLN A 4 -51.32 -20.31 13.78
C GLN A 4 -50.41 -19.49 12.86
N LEU A 5 -49.55 -18.67 13.45
CA LEU A 5 -48.53 -17.91 12.75
C LEU A 5 -47.48 -18.87 12.17
N ALA A 6 -47.20 -18.74 10.87
CA ALA A 6 -46.04 -19.35 10.22
C ALA A 6 -44.97 -18.28 9.97
N ILE A 7 -43.69 -18.68 9.97
CA ILE A 7 -42.57 -17.77 9.71
C ILE A 7 -41.76 -18.23 8.50
N THR A 8 -41.53 -17.30 7.59
CA THR A 8 -40.45 -17.36 6.60
C THR A 8 -39.49 -16.20 6.88
N ALA A 9 -38.19 -16.47 6.91
CA ALA A 9 -37.19 -15.44 7.18
C ALA A 9 -36.08 -15.48 6.12
N SER A 10 -35.67 -14.29 5.68
CA SER A 10 -34.45 -14.07 4.89
C SER A 10 -33.58 -13.02 5.57
N LEU A 11 -32.29 -12.98 5.21
CA LEU A 11 -31.40 -11.91 5.62
C LEU A 11 -31.46 -10.80 4.58
N GLN A 12 -31.39 -9.55 5.02
CA GLN A 12 -31.18 -8.42 4.12
C GLN A 12 -29.77 -8.53 3.50
N ASP A 13 -29.67 -8.40 2.17
CA ASP A 13 -28.40 -8.40 1.48
C ASP A 13 -27.51 -7.27 2.01
N MET A 14 -26.36 -7.64 2.59
CA MET A 14 -25.31 -6.66 2.90
C MET A 14 -24.66 -6.20 1.59
N GLN A 15 -24.56 -4.87 1.40
CA GLN A 15 -23.93 -4.31 0.18
C GLN A 15 -22.44 -4.68 0.01
N GLN A 16 -21.81 -5.29 1.01
CA GLN A 16 -20.52 -5.99 0.88
C GLN A 16 -20.53 -7.20 1.82
N THR A 17 -20.44 -8.40 1.26
CA THR A 17 -20.70 -9.66 1.96
C THR A 17 -19.73 -9.94 3.13
N ARG A 18 -20.31 -10.61 4.15
CA ARG A 18 -19.78 -11.24 5.38
C ARG A 18 -20.11 -10.53 6.70
N GLY A 19 -21.32 -10.74 7.22
CA GLY A 19 -21.64 -10.67 8.66
C GLY A 19 -21.44 -12.05 9.29
N ILE A 20 -21.62 -12.21 10.60
CA ILE A 20 -21.36 -13.51 11.27
C ILE A 20 -22.46 -14.52 10.93
N ILE A 21 -23.73 -14.08 10.85
CA ILE A 21 -24.82 -14.90 10.30
C ILE A 21 -25.06 -14.50 8.84
N GLU A 22 -24.60 -15.35 7.91
CA GLU A 22 -24.81 -15.17 6.46
C GLU A 22 -25.98 -16.03 5.93
N ALA A 23 -26.41 -17.00 6.72
CA ALA A 23 -27.59 -17.83 6.50
C ALA A 23 -28.07 -18.36 7.85
N PHE A 24 -29.37 -18.63 7.97
CA PHE A 24 -29.88 -19.31 9.15
C PHE A 24 -29.38 -20.76 9.20
N ALA A 25 -28.92 -21.19 10.37
CA ALA A 25 -28.42 -22.53 10.60
C ALA A 25 -29.34 -23.28 11.58
N PRO A 26 -29.44 -24.62 11.50
CA PRO A 26 -30.17 -25.40 12.48
C PRO A 26 -29.74 -25.04 13.91
N GLY A 27 -30.71 -24.81 14.79
CA GLY A 27 -30.46 -24.38 16.17
C GLY A 27 -30.55 -22.86 16.39
N HIS A 28 -30.61 -22.05 15.34
CA HIS A 28 -30.96 -20.63 15.48
C HIS A 28 -32.40 -20.50 15.99
N GLU A 29 -32.59 -19.73 17.06
CA GLU A 29 -33.88 -19.51 17.68
C GLU A 29 -34.17 -18.00 17.74
N MET A 30 -35.38 -17.59 17.35
CA MET A 30 -35.83 -16.20 17.40
C MET A 30 -36.97 -16.02 18.40
N GLY A 31 -37.03 -14.85 19.04
CA GLY A 31 -38.18 -14.43 19.84
C GLY A 31 -39.13 -13.58 19.02
N VAL A 32 -40.43 -13.87 19.10
CA VAL A 32 -41.46 -13.28 18.25
C VAL A 32 -42.57 -12.66 19.09
N PHE A 33 -42.95 -11.43 18.73
CA PHE A 33 -44.01 -10.65 19.34
C PHE A 33 -45.09 -10.31 18.30
N ILE A 34 -46.35 -10.29 18.73
CA ILE A 34 -47.50 -9.88 17.91
C ILE A 34 -48.16 -8.65 18.53
N SER A 35 -48.34 -7.59 17.74
CA SER A 35 -49.11 -6.40 18.10
C SER A 35 -50.32 -6.23 17.18
N THR A 36 -51.53 -6.23 17.73
CA THR A 36 -52.80 -6.15 16.98
C THR A 36 -53.31 -4.73 16.75
N ASP A 37 -52.75 -3.75 17.46
CA ASP A 37 -53.34 -2.40 17.53
C ASP A 37 -52.49 -1.35 16.79
N ARG A 38 -51.43 -1.77 16.08
CA ARG A 38 -50.40 -0.88 15.49
C ARG A 38 -49.80 0.11 16.48
N THR A 39 -49.94 -0.16 17.77
CA THR A 39 -49.39 0.62 18.86
C THR A 39 -48.03 0.06 19.25
N ASP A 40 -47.31 0.91 19.98
CA ASP A 40 -46.00 0.68 20.54
C ASP A 40 -45.92 -0.45 21.61
N GLU A 41 -47.02 -1.16 21.87
CA GLU A 41 -47.15 -2.20 22.90
C GLU A 41 -47.68 -3.52 22.32
N ALA A 42 -47.11 -4.66 22.73
CA ALA A 42 -47.60 -5.97 22.29
C ALA A 42 -48.96 -6.31 22.93
N ALA A 43 -50.03 -6.27 22.13
CA ALA A 43 -51.39 -6.61 22.54
C ALA A 43 -51.75 -8.11 22.42
N GLY A 44 -50.82 -8.96 21.94
CA GLY A 44 -51.02 -10.41 21.76
C GLY A 44 -49.90 -11.27 22.35
N THR A 45 -49.44 -12.27 21.59
CA THR A 45 -48.34 -13.17 21.97
C THR A 45 -47.06 -12.39 22.25
N LYS A 46 -46.44 -12.65 23.41
CA LYS A 46 -45.18 -12.03 23.84
C LYS A 46 -44.06 -13.06 23.81
N ASN A 47 -42.99 -12.74 23.08
CA ASN A 47 -41.73 -13.48 23.03
C ASN A 47 -41.86 -15.00 22.82
N ALA A 48 -42.71 -15.42 21.88
CA ALA A 48 -42.79 -16.83 21.48
C ALA A 48 -41.50 -17.25 20.79
N SER A 49 -40.93 -18.40 21.17
CA SER A 49 -39.73 -18.90 20.51
C SER A 49 -40.07 -19.60 19.19
N TYR A 50 -39.21 -19.39 18.19
CA TYR A 50 -39.24 -20.10 16.92
C TYR A 50 -37.85 -20.66 16.63
N LEU A 51 -37.73 -21.98 16.54
CA LEU A 51 -36.48 -22.69 16.31
C LEU A 51 -36.36 -23.10 14.84
N PHE A 52 -35.25 -22.74 14.19
CA PHE A 52 -34.95 -23.19 12.83
C PHE A 52 -34.38 -24.61 12.84
N ASP A 53 -35.01 -25.51 12.11
CA ASP A 53 -34.57 -26.92 11.99
C ASP A 53 -33.65 -27.18 10.78
N GLY A 54 -33.33 -26.13 10.01
CA GLY A 54 -32.60 -26.20 8.74
C GLY A 54 -33.50 -26.10 7.50
N LYS A 55 -34.82 -26.14 7.66
CA LYS A 55 -35.81 -26.00 6.58
C LYS A 55 -36.90 -25.00 6.92
N VAL A 56 -37.47 -25.08 8.12
CA VAL A 56 -38.60 -24.25 8.57
C VAL A 56 -38.38 -23.75 9.99
N TRP A 57 -39.10 -22.68 10.33
CA TRP A 57 -39.15 -22.13 11.69
C TRP A 57 -40.32 -22.73 12.45
N ASN A 58 -40.01 -23.46 13.52
CA ASN A 58 -41.00 -24.18 14.32
C ASN A 58 -41.29 -23.43 15.62
N ALA A 59 -42.56 -23.12 15.88
CA ALA A 59 -42.98 -22.44 17.09
C ALA A 59 -42.84 -23.35 18.33
N GLY A 60 -42.28 -22.83 19.41
CA GLY A 60 -42.21 -23.53 20.70
C GLY A 60 -43.54 -23.55 21.48
N GLN A 61 -44.53 -22.77 21.04
CA GLN A 61 -45.86 -22.66 21.64
C GLN A 61 -46.90 -22.25 20.59
N ASP A 62 -48.19 -22.32 20.93
CA ASP A 62 -49.26 -21.80 20.08
C ASP A 62 -49.17 -20.28 19.93
N VAL A 63 -49.25 -19.78 18.70
CA VAL A 63 -49.17 -18.37 18.33
C VAL A 63 -50.32 -18.04 17.37
N PRO A 64 -51.55 -17.81 17.87
CA PRO A 64 -52.71 -17.58 17.01
C PRO A 64 -52.70 -16.21 16.33
N VAL A 65 -53.18 -16.14 15.08
CA VAL A 65 -53.40 -14.90 14.33
C VAL A 65 -54.91 -14.67 14.17
N GLU A 66 -55.46 -13.76 14.96
CA GLU A 66 -56.92 -13.55 15.05
C GLU A 66 -57.42 -12.28 14.33
N ALA A 67 -56.50 -11.35 14.04
CA ALA A 67 -56.74 -10.09 13.34
C ALA A 67 -55.45 -9.64 12.62
N ASP A 68 -55.55 -8.56 11.85
CA ASP A 68 -54.37 -7.88 11.28
C ASP A 68 -53.39 -7.50 12.40
N ALA A 69 -52.13 -7.85 12.25
CA ALA A 69 -51.13 -7.63 13.28
C ALA A 69 -49.74 -7.36 12.69
N ASP A 70 -48.95 -6.60 13.44
CA ASP A 70 -47.52 -6.44 13.22
C ASP A 70 -46.77 -7.55 13.98
N VAL A 71 -45.82 -8.19 13.30
CA VAL A 71 -44.94 -9.22 13.86
C VAL A 71 -43.55 -8.62 14.00
N VAL A 72 -43.00 -8.65 15.21
CA VAL A 72 -41.63 -8.19 15.51
C VAL A 72 -40.83 -9.39 15.99
N ALA A 73 -39.68 -9.62 15.36
CA ALA A 73 -38.81 -10.73 15.68
C ALA A 73 -37.38 -10.26 15.96
N TYR A 74 -36.68 -10.99 16.82
CA TYR A 74 -35.25 -10.82 17.06
C TYR A 74 -34.55 -12.17 17.26
N LEU A 75 -33.25 -12.21 16.97
CA LEU A 75 -32.37 -13.37 17.18
C LEU A 75 -31.06 -12.86 17.80
N PRO A 76 -30.46 -13.58 18.78
CA PRO A 76 -30.90 -14.86 19.34
C PRO A 76 -32.04 -14.70 20.36
N TYR A 77 -32.90 -15.72 20.46
CA TYR A 77 -33.97 -15.79 21.45
C TYR A 77 -33.42 -15.71 22.89
N ASN A 78 -34.08 -14.90 23.70
CA ASN A 78 -33.86 -14.85 25.14
C ASN A 78 -35.21 -14.87 25.85
N ARG A 79 -35.48 -15.93 26.61
CA ARG A 79 -36.75 -16.14 27.32
C ARG A 79 -37.12 -15.01 28.29
N GLU A 80 -36.13 -14.29 28.82
CA GLU A 80 -36.33 -13.22 29.81
C GLU A 80 -36.80 -11.90 29.18
N VAL A 81 -36.82 -11.81 27.84
CA VAL A 81 -37.26 -10.59 27.15
C VAL A 81 -38.78 -10.48 27.21
N THR A 82 -39.26 -9.44 27.87
CA THR A 82 -40.70 -9.13 27.96
C THR A 82 -41.13 -8.00 27.03
N ASP A 83 -40.17 -7.23 26.52
CA ASP A 83 -40.38 -6.07 25.65
C ASP A 83 -39.41 -6.10 24.46
N PHE A 84 -39.95 -6.16 23.25
CA PHE A 84 -39.17 -6.18 22.00
C PHE A 84 -38.39 -4.89 21.75
N LYS A 85 -38.69 -3.80 22.47
CA LYS A 85 -37.93 -2.54 22.40
C LYS A 85 -36.66 -2.55 23.25
N SER A 86 -36.52 -3.54 24.11
CA SER A 86 -35.46 -3.64 25.11
C SER A 86 -34.85 -5.04 25.12
N VAL A 87 -34.42 -5.53 23.95
CA VAL A 87 -33.72 -6.82 23.82
C VAL A 87 -32.29 -6.65 24.32
N PRO A 88 -31.87 -7.26 25.45
CA PRO A 88 -30.54 -7.09 26.00
C PRO A 88 -29.50 -7.82 25.17
N PHE A 89 -28.27 -7.31 25.17
CA PHE A 89 -27.13 -8.00 24.61
C PHE A 89 -25.87 -7.87 25.47
N ASP A 90 -24.99 -8.85 25.29
CA ASP A 90 -23.63 -8.86 25.84
C ASP A 90 -22.63 -9.05 24.71
N LEU A 91 -21.77 -8.06 24.50
CA LEU A 91 -20.77 -8.07 23.44
C LEU A 91 -19.69 -9.13 23.69
N ALA A 92 -19.44 -9.55 24.93
CA ALA A 92 -18.47 -10.60 25.23
C ALA A 92 -18.86 -11.95 24.61
N ALA A 93 -20.16 -12.20 24.41
CA ALA A 93 -20.65 -13.40 23.75
C ALA A 93 -20.38 -13.41 22.24
N GLN A 94 -20.10 -12.25 21.63
CA GLN A 94 -19.92 -12.10 20.18
C GLN A 94 -21.06 -12.73 19.37
N ASN A 95 -22.28 -12.64 19.89
CA ASN A 95 -23.49 -13.09 19.20
C ASN A 95 -23.97 -11.99 18.26
N ASP A 96 -24.32 -12.37 17.04
CA ASP A 96 -24.94 -11.49 16.06
C ASP A 96 -26.41 -11.26 16.44
N ILE A 97 -26.85 -10.00 16.41
CA ILE A 97 -28.22 -9.64 16.78
C ILE A 97 -28.95 -9.22 15.53
N LEU A 98 -29.96 -10.02 15.19
CA LEU A 98 -30.83 -9.76 14.06
C LEU A 98 -32.18 -9.27 14.56
N TYR A 99 -32.82 -8.41 13.77
CA TYR A 99 -34.20 -7.98 14.00
C TYR A 99 -34.97 -7.95 12.68
N GLY A 100 -36.27 -8.13 12.73
CA GLY A 100 -37.12 -8.09 11.55
C GLY A 100 -38.57 -7.81 11.91
N VAL A 101 -39.26 -7.18 10.98
CA VAL A 101 -40.67 -6.82 11.12
C VAL A 101 -41.45 -7.33 9.91
N ALA A 102 -42.66 -7.80 10.14
CA ALA A 102 -43.58 -8.24 9.11
C ALA A 102 -45.01 -7.88 9.49
N LYS A 103 -45.93 -8.03 8.54
CA LYS A 103 -47.38 -7.89 8.78
C LYS A 103 -48.06 -9.19 8.42
N VAL A 104 -49.07 -9.54 9.20
CA VAL A 104 -49.92 -10.70 8.95
C VAL A 104 -51.39 -10.32 9.08
N THR A 105 -52.24 -11.10 8.44
CA THR A 105 -53.69 -11.02 8.59
C THR A 105 -54.23 -12.41 8.91
N LYS A 106 -55.50 -12.50 9.28
CA LYS A 106 -56.16 -13.80 9.50
C LYS A 106 -56.12 -14.69 8.25
N ASP A 107 -56.22 -14.10 7.06
CA ASP A 107 -56.23 -14.82 5.79
C ASP A 107 -54.81 -15.15 5.29
N VAL A 108 -53.80 -14.38 5.72
CA VAL A 108 -52.38 -14.58 5.40
C VAL A 108 -51.58 -14.61 6.70
N PRO A 109 -51.60 -15.75 7.42
CA PRO A 109 -50.97 -15.90 8.74
C PRO A 109 -49.47 -16.22 8.66
N THR A 110 -48.82 -15.95 7.52
CA THR A 110 -47.38 -16.20 7.33
C THR A 110 -46.61 -14.89 7.38
N ALA A 111 -45.80 -14.68 8.41
CA ALA A 111 -44.89 -13.55 8.51
C ALA A 111 -43.65 -13.79 7.64
N SER A 112 -43.48 -12.96 6.60
CA SER A 112 -42.26 -12.90 5.79
C SER A 112 -41.31 -11.85 6.36
N LEU A 113 -40.36 -12.30 7.19
CA LEU A 113 -39.40 -11.44 7.87
C LEU A 113 -38.14 -11.23 7.01
N MET A 114 -37.80 -9.98 6.75
CA MET A 114 -36.47 -9.59 6.27
C MET A 114 -35.63 -9.16 7.48
N MET A 115 -34.78 -10.06 7.95
CA MET A 115 -33.96 -9.86 9.14
C MET A 115 -32.73 -9.00 8.81
N GLN A 116 -32.41 -8.05 9.66
CA GLN A 116 -31.31 -7.08 9.53
C GLN A 116 -30.38 -7.18 10.73
N HIS A 117 -29.09 -6.94 10.53
CA HIS A 117 -28.10 -6.88 11.62
C HIS A 117 -28.22 -5.57 12.39
N ALA A 118 -28.43 -5.65 13.70
CA ALA A 118 -28.43 -4.48 14.58
C ALA A 118 -27.01 -3.98 14.90
N MET A 119 -26.01 -4.86 14.79
CA MET A 119 -24.62 -4.57 15.13
C MET A 119 -23.75 -4.30 13.89
N THR A 120 -22.49 -3.92 14.08
CA THR A 120 -21.49 -3.76 13.01
C THR A 120 -20.39 -4.81 13.13
N LEU A 121 -19.77 -5.18 12.00
CA LEU A 121 -18.61 -6.06 12.00
C LEU A 121 -17.33 -5.26 11.79
N VAL A 122 -16.42 -5.33 12.76
CA VAL A 122 -15.07 -4.76 12.62
C VAL A 122 -14.09 -5.90 12.37
N ARG A 123 -13.50 -5.88 11.18
CA ARG A 123 -12.54 -6.85 10.71
C ARG A 123 -11.12 -6.30 10.84
N VAL A 124 -10.24 -7.02 11.51
CA VAL A 124 -8.82 -6.68 11.63
C VAL A 124 -7.99 -7.73 10.88
N ARG A 125 -7.19 -7.26 9.91
CA ARG A 125 -6.15 -8.03 9.21
C ARG A 125 -4.80 -7.53 9.69
N LEU A 126 -4.10 -8.35 10.47
CA LEU A 126 -2.77 -8.01 10.97
C LEU A 126 -1.69 -8.65 10.07
N MET A 127 -0.77 -7.83 9.57
CA MET A 127 0.31 -8.23 8.65
C MET A 127 1.66 -8.12 9.35
N LYS A 128 2.51 -9.12 9.18
CA LYS A 128 3.89 -9.15 9.68
C LYS A 128 4.73 -8.05 9.06
N ASN A 129 4.60 -7.82 7.75
CA ASN A 129 5.23 -6.72 7.02
C ASN A 129 6.73 -6.60 7.35
N GLU A 130 7.17 -5.58 8.11
CA GLU A 130 8.59 -5.35 8.43
C GLU A 130 9.08 -6.05 9.71
N TYR A 131 8.18 -6.69 10.46
CA TYR A 131 8.49 -7.23 11.77
C TYR A 131 9.35 -8.50 11.69
N MET A 132 10.45 -8.50 12.44
CA MET A 132 11.44 -9.59 12.44
C MET A 132 11.16 -10.69 13.46
N GLY A 133 10.24 -10.47 14.40
CA GLY A 133 9.89 -11.48 15.41
C GLY A 133 9.26 -12.73 14.79
N THR A 134 9.05 -13.75 15.61
CA THR A 134 8.35 -14.97 15.20
C THR A 134 6.96 -14.65 14.67
N GLY A 135 6.28 -13.65 15.25
CA GLY A 135 4.95 -13.21 14.85
C GLY A 135 3.84 -14.02 15.49
N LEU A 136 4.05 -14.60 16.68
CA LEU A 136 3.00 -15.26 17.46
C LEU A 136 2.09 -14.21 18.08
N VAL A 137 0.86 -14.12 17.62
CA VAL A 137 -0.20 -13.33 18.25
C VAL A 137 -0.86 -14.17 19.33
N SER A 138 -0.68 -13.79 20.59
CA SER A 138 -1.23 -14.51 21.76
C SER A 138 -2.54 -13.91 22.28
N ASP A 139 -2.82 -12.65 21.97
CA ASP A 139 -4.04 -11.95 22.37
C ASP A 139 -4.41 -10.88 21.36
N MET A 140 -5.71 -10.69 21.14
CA MET A 140 -6.28 -9.53 20.48
C MET A 140 -7.53 -9.06 21.22
N THR A 141 -7.51 -7.81 21.67
CA THR A 141 -8.53 -7.23 22.55
C THR A 141 -8.90 -5.82 22.11
N PHE A 142 -10.18 -5.59 21.87
CA PHE A 142 -10.76 -4.25 21.72
C PHE A 142 -10.96 -3.61 23.09
N ALA A 143 -10.69 -2.32 23.22
CA ALA A 143 -10.85 -1.56 24.46
C ALA A 143 -11.44 -0.17 24.21
N GLY A 144 -12.05 0.41 25.24
CA GLY A 144 -12.70 1.72 25.14
C GLY A 144 -14.02 1.66 24.37
N VAL A 145 -14.69 0.50 24.38
CA VAL A 145 -15.97 0.26 23.69
C VAL A 145 -17.06 -0.03 24.72
N PHE A 146 -18.30 0.35 24.42
CA PHE A 146 -19.44 -0.14 25.21
C PHE A 146 -19.63 -1.64 24.95
N ILE A 147 -19.95 -2.40 25.99
CA ILE A 147 -20.00 -3.87 25.93
C ILE A 147 -21.41 -4.43 26.18
N SER A 148 -22.35 -3.59 26.57
CA SER A 148 -23.73 -4.00 26.86
C SER A 148 -24.71 -2.89 26.53
N GLY A 149 -25.97 -3.27 26.41
CA GLY A 149 -27.06 -2.38 26.06
C GLY A 149 -28.30 -3.15 25.64
N THR A 150 -29.18 -2.47 24.91
CA THR A 150 -30.38 -3.07 24.36
C THR A 150 -30.57 -2.73 22.89
N VAL A 151 -31.30 -3.59 22.18
CA VAL A 151 -31.75 -3.37 20.81
C VAL A 151 -33.27 -3.22 20.82
N ASN A 152 -33.76 -2.18 20.14
CA ASN A 152 -35.16 -2.10 19.79
C ASN A 152 -35.41 -2.91 18.52
N ALA A 153 -35.99 -4.11 18.64
CA ALA A 153 -36.22 -5.02 17.52
C ALA A 153 -37.24 -4.51 16.49
N LEU A 154 -38.00 -3.45 16.81
CA LEU A 154 -38.88 -2.79 15.84
C LEU A 154 -38.08 -1.92 14.85
N THR A 155 -37.02 -1.26 15.31
CA THR A 155 -36.30 -0.24 14.54
C THR A 155 -34.83 -0.57 14.27
N GLY A 156 -34.27 -1.55 14.97
CA GLY A 156 -32.83 -1.84 14.99
C GLY A 156 -32.00 -0.88 15.82
N THR A 157 -32.63 0.07 16.53
CA THR A 157 -31.90 1.08 17.30
C THR A 157 -31.17 0.45 18.48
N VAL A 158 -29.85 0.62 18.53
CA VAL A 158 -29.02 0.16 19.64
C VAL A 158 -28.90 1.25 20.70
N THR A 159 -29.31 0.93 21.93
CA THR A 159 -29.14 1.78 23.10
C THR A 159 -27.98 1.27 23.95
N LYS A 160 -26.96 2.12 24.15
CA LYS A 160 -25.78 1.80 24.96
C LYS A 160 -26.12 1.88 26.45
N ASP A 161 -25.58 0.94 27.24
CA ASP A 161 -25.64 1.05 28.70
C ASP A 161 -24.51 1.93 29.23
N TYR A 162 -24.82 3.20 29.49
CA TYR A 162 -23.86 4.16 30.03
C TYR A 162 -23.50 3.91 31.51
N ASN A 163 -24.32 3.17 32.26
CA ASN A 163 -24.06 2.89 33.68
C ASN A 163 -22.98 1.82 33.84
N HIS A 164 -22.98 0.81 32.96
CA HIS A 164 -21.88 -0.17 32.89
C HIS A 164 -20.61 0.43 32.28
N GLY A 165 -20.74 1.50 31.50
CA GLY A 165 -19.62 2.23 30.91
C GLY A 165 -18.90 1.45 29.80
N ARG A 166 -17.65 1.84 29.53
CA ARG A 166 -16.82 1.23 28.50
C ARG A 166 -15.97 0.10 29.09
N GLY A 167 -15.83 -0.98 28.34
CA GLY A 167 -15.07 -2.17 28.71
C GLY A 167 -14.09 -2.61 27.62
N SER A 168 -13.72 -3.88 27.68
CA SER A 168 -12.85 -4.55 26.71
C SER A 168 -13.45 -5.86 26.25
N VAL A 169 -13.20 -6.25 25.00
CA VAL A 169 -13.69 -7.49 24.40
C VAL A 169 -12.51 -8.21 23.75
N LYS A 170 -12.21 -9.42 24.25
CA LYS A 170 -11.21 -10.30 23.65
C LYS A 170 -11.81 -11.03 22.46
N VAL A 171 -11.17 -10.92 21.30
CA VAL A 171 -11.71 -11.37 20.00
C VAL A 171 -10.79 -12.34 19.27
N GLY A 172 -9.54 -12.50 19.72
CA GLY A 172 -8.59 -13.36 19.05
C GLY A 172 -7.32 -13.64 19.84
N GLY A 173 -6.43 -14.41 19.21
CA GLY A 173 -5.16 -14.86 19.76
C GLY A 173 -4.84 -16.29 19.30
N ASN A 174 -3.65 -16.76 19.66
CA ASN A 174 -3.10 -18.08 19.36
C ASN A 174 -2.95 -18.39 17.86
N TYR A 175 -2.40 -17.45 17.09
CA TYR A 175 -2.06 -17.67 15.69
C TYR A 175 -0.75 -17.01 15.30
N MET A 176 -0.13 -17.52 14.23
CA MET A 176 1.09 -16.94 13.65
C MET A 176 0.73 -15.94 12.56
N LEU A 177 1.43 -14.81 12.49
CA LEU A 177 1.34 -13.90 11.36
C LEU A 177 1.89 -14.57 10.10
N ASN A 178 1.13 -14.46 9.02
CA ASN A 178 1.49 -14.96 7.69
C ASN A 178 0.92 -13.98 6.66
N ASP A 179 1.77 -13.31 5.89
CA ASP A 179 1.32 -12.28 4.95
C ASP A 179 0.68 -12.86 3.67
N GLU A 180 1.06 -14.09 3.27
CA GLU A 180 0.48 -14.81 2.14
C GLU A 180 -0.93 -15.31 2.45
N SER A 181 -1.14 -15.75 3.69
CA SER A 181 -2.44 -16.23 4.18
C SER A 181 -2.74 -15.63 5.57
N PRO A 182 -3.12 -14.34 5.64
CA PRO A 182 -3.28 -13.66 6.91
C PRO A 182 -4.56 -14.10 7.61
N VAL A 183 -4.41 -14.35 8.91
CA VAL A 183 -5.54 -14.60 9.80
C VAL A 183 -6.35 -13.32 9.92
N ILE A 184 -7.64 -13.47 9.64
CA ILE A 184 -8.63 -12.41 9.73
C ILE A 184 -9.37 -12.57 11.04
N VAL A 185 -9.36 -11.53 11.86
CA VAL A 185 -10.14 -11.48 13.10
C VAL A 185 -11.36 -10.62 12.87
N ASP A 186 -12.53 -11.22 13.01
CA ASP A 186 -13.82 -10.53 12.93
C ASP A 186 -14.36 -10.33 14.34
N ALA A 187 -14.87 -9.12 14.60
CA ALA A 187 -15.46 -8.78 15.89
C ALA A 187 -16.78 -8.04 15.69
N ILE A 188 -17.82 -8.53 16.34
CA ILE A 188 -19.10 -7.81 16.44
C ILE A 188 -18.91 -6.67 17.42
N MET A 189 -19.29 -5.47 16.99
CA MET A 189 -19.17 -4.23 17.75
C MET A 189 -20.51 -3.48 17.74
N ILE A 190 -20.70 -2.63 18.74
CA ILE A 190 -21.83 -1.69 18.77
C ILE A 190 -21.59 -0.61 17.70
N PRO A 191 -22.62 -0.25 16.90
CA PRO A 191 -22.54 0.89 15.99
C PRO A 191 -22.11 2.18 16.70
N ARG A 192 -21.29 2.99 16.03
CA ARG A 192 -20.77 4.25 16.59
C ARG A 192 -20.83 5.37 15.57
N SER A 193 -21.16 6.56 16.06
CA SER A 193 -21.09 7.80 15.29
C SER A 193 -19.65 8.31 15.19
N SER A 194 -19.39 9.15 14.20
CA SER A 194 -18.18 9.97 14.20
C SER A 194 -18.15 10.90 15.42
N TYR A 195 -16.94 11.22 15.87
CA TYR A 195 -16.65 12.11 17.00
C TYR A 195 -17.23 11.67 18.34
N GLU A 196 -17.44 10.37 18.55
CA GLU A 196 -17.72 9.85 19.89
C GLU A 196 -16.57 10.20 20.86
N GLU A 197 -16.90 10.62 22.08
CA GLU A 197 -16.00 11.30 23.04
C GLU A 197 -14.69 10.57 23.36
N GLN A 198 -14.65 9.24 23.19
CA GLN A 198 -13.44 8.43 23.36
C GLN A 198 -13.23 7.52 22.17
N ALA A 199 -11.97 7.43 21.73
CA ALA A 199 -11.58 6.55 20.65
C ALA A 199 -11.54 5.08 21.14
N ALA A 200 -12.24 4.20 20.43
CA ALA A 200 -12.01 2.77 20.54
C ALA A 200 -10.56 2.44 20.14
N SER A 201 -10.03 1.36 20.67
CA SER A 201 -8.72 0.83 20.26
C SER A 201 -8.77 -0.69 20.13
N VAL A 202 -7.86 -1.23 19.33
CA VAL A 202 -7.56 -2.66 19.30
C VAL A 202 -6.11 -2.85 19.75
N SER A 203 -5.90 -3.75 20.69
CA SER A 203 -4.58 -4.15 21.16
C SER A 203 -4.29 -5.59 20.79
N PHE A 204 -3.03 -5.88 20.52
CA PHE A 204 -2.54 -7.19 20.14
C PHE A 204 -1.22 -7.49 20.87
N VAL A 205 -1.05 -8.74 21.31
CA VAL A 205 0.19 -9.19 21.96
C VAL A 205 0.95 -10.09 21.00
N ILE A 206 2.00 -9.55 20.38
CA ILE A 206 2.86 -10.24 19.41
C ILE A 206 4.18 -10.57 20.10
N ASP A 207 4.56 -11.85 20.11
CA ASP A 207 5.81 -12.33 20.73
C ASP A 207 6.01 -11.81 22.17
N GLY A 208 4.91 -11.70 22.93
CA GLY A 208 4.90 -11.20 24.31
C GLY A 208 4.87 -9.67 24.45
N GLN A 209 4.93 -8.90 23.36
CA GLN A 209 4.87 -7.44 23.37
C GLN A 209 3.47 -6.95 23.01
N LYS A 210 2.89 -6.08 23.86
CA LYS A 210 1.60 -5.45 23.61
C LYS A 210 1.76 -4.23 22.72
N HIS A 211 1.01 -4.21 21.64
CA HIS A 211 0.86 -3.08 20.73
C HIS A 211 -0.61 -2.64 20.70
N THR A 212 -0.87 -1.37 20.43
CA THR A 212 -2.23 -0.81 20.43
C THR A 212 -2.40 0.12 19.24
N TYR A 213 -3.50 -0.06 18.52
CA TYR A 213 -3.95 0.84 17.46
C TYR A 213 -5.24 1.52 17.92
N THR A 214 -5.22 2.85 17.97
CA THR A 214 -6.38 3.67 18.31
C THR A 214 -7.11 4.07 17.03
N PHE A 215 -8.40 3.73 16.93
CA PHE A 215 -9.21 4.09 15.77
C PHE A 215 -9.45 5.60 15.74
N PRO A 216 -9.26 6.28 14.59
CA PRO A 216 -9.62 7.69 14.45
C PRO A 216 -11.06 7.97 14.88
N ILE A 217 -11.28 9.06 15.62
CA ILE A 217 -12.61 9.43 16.12
C ILE A 217 -13.59 9.74 14.98
N GLN A 218 -13.09 10.09 13.79
CA GLN A 218 -13.90 10.36 12.60
C GLN A 218 -14.49 9.08 11.97
N HIS A 219 -13.98 7.90 12.33
CA HIS A 219 -14.48 6.64 11.77
C HIS A 219 -15.85 6.29 12.37
N GLU A 220 -16.85 6.27 11.51
CA GLU A 220 -18.22 5.85 11.83
C GLU A 220 -18.38 4.35 11.55
N TRP A 221 -19.02 3.61 12.47
CA TRP A 221 -19.44 2.23 12.25
C TRP A 221 -20.97 2.12 12.25
N LYS A 222 -21.56 1.76 11.13
CA LYS A 222 -23.02 1.64 10.96
C LYS A 222 -23.48 0.20 11.17
N ALA A 223 -24.70 0.06 11.69
CA ALA A 223 -25.39 -1.23 11.78
C ALA A 223 -25.46 -1.91 10.40
N GLY A 224 -25.28 -3.22 10.37
CA GLY A 224 -25.29 -4.02 9.14
C GLY A 224 -24.14 -3.73 8.17
N MET A 225 -23.12 -2.98 8.59
CA MET A 225 -21.94 -2.71 7.78
C MET A 225 -20.70 -3.41 8.34
N LYS A 226 -19.75 -3.67 7.45
CA LYS A 226 -18.46 -4.27 7.74
C LYS A 226 -17.33 -3.29 7.45
N TYR A 227 -16.42 -3.14 8.41
CA TYR A 227 -15.27 -2.26 8.32
C TYR A 227 -13.98 -3.07 8.42
N THR A 228 -13.14 -3.04 7.38
CA THR A 228 -11.89 -3.79 7.36
C THR A 228 -10.69 -2.87 7.58
N TYR A 229 -9.95 -3.14 8.65
CA TYR A 229 -8.69 -2.48 8.99
C TYR A 229 -7.54 -3.43 8.73
N THR A 230 -6.65 -3.07 7.79
CA THR A 230 -5.39 -3.78 7.58
C THR A 230 -4.29 -3.07 8.33
N LEU A 231 -3.79 -3.68 9.41
CA LEU A 231 -2.72 -3.18 10.24
C LEU A 231 -1.42 -3.86 9.81
N LYS A 232 -0.43 -3.07 9.39
CA LYS A 232 0.90 -3.57 9.02
C LYS A 232 1.89 -3.25 10.12
N MET A 233 2.60 -4.25 10.62
CA MET A 233 3.66 -4.02 11.60
C MET A 233 4.85 -3.32 10.94
N THR A 234 5.31 -2.24 11.55
CA THR A 234 6.50 -1.51 11.12
C THR A 234 7.72 -2.02 11.89
N GLY A 235 8.86 -2.05 11.20
CA GLY A 235 10.14 -2.38 11.81
C GLY A 235 10.67 -1.21 12.61
N ASN A 236 11.44 -1.51 13.66
CA ASN A 236 12.16 -0.50 14.42
C ASN A 236 13.21 0.21 13.56
N TYR A 237 13.53 1.45 13.92
CA TYR A 237 14.69 2.14 13.37
C TYR A 237 15.98 1.59 13.95
N ASN A 238 17.05 1.72 13.18
CA ASN A 238 18.38 1.24 13.48
C ASN A 238 18.34 -0.24 13.92
N ALA A 239 17.62 -1.05 13.15
CA ALA A 239 17.43 -2.46 13.42
C ALA A 239 17.28 -3.28 12.12
N PRO A 240 17.49 -4.60 12.19
CA PRO A 240 17.09 -5.49 11.11
C PRO A 240 15.59 -5.38 10.87
N VAL A 241 15.18 -5.40 9.62
CA VAL A 241 13.77 -5.41 9.22
C VAL A 241 13.51 -6.47 8.18
N ASN A 242 12.28 -6.95 8.14
CA ASN A 242 11.85 -7.80 7.06
C ASN A 242 11.51 -6.90 5.86
N LYS A 243 12.08 -7.22 4.70
CA LYS A 243 11.60 -6.70 3.42
C LYS A 243 11.47 -7.90 2.51
N GLU A 244 10.32 -7.98 1.85
CA GLU A 244 10.09 -9.00 0.84
C GLU A 244 11.27 -9.00 -0.14
N GLN A 245 11.76 -10.19 -0.42
CA GLN A 245 12.83 -10.43 -1.36
C GLN A 245 12.37 -11.53 -2.29
N VAL A 246 12.44 -11.22 -3.58
CA VAL A 246 12.36 -12.19 -4.64
C VAL A 246 13.77 -12.26 -5.20
N ASP A 247 14.37 -13.44 -5.12
CA ASP A 247 15.71 -13.62 -5.67
C ASP A 247 15.66 -13.51 -7.18
N ILE A 248 16.66 -12.84 -7.73
CA ILE A 248 16.83 -12.71 -9.17
C ILE A 248 17.26 -14.06 -9.76
N ASP A 249 16.59 -14.46 -10.84
CA ASP A 249 17.00 -15.60 -11.65
C ASP A 249 18.13 -15.14 -12.56
N VAL A 250 19.36 -15.23 -12.06
CA VAL A 250 20.55 -14.74 -12.76
C VAL A 250 20.76 -15.45 -14.10
N GLU A 251 20.42 -16.74 -14.20
CA GLU A 251 20.54 -17.49 -15.45
C GLU A 251 19.58 -16.94 -16.50
N TYR A 252 18.31 -16.74 -16.12
CA TYR A 252 17.32 -16.16 -17.01
C TYR A 252 17.65 -14.71 -17.37
N TRP A 253 17.83 -13.81 -16.39
CA TRP A 253 18.05 -12.38 -16.64
C TRP A 253 19.44 -12.07 -17.22
N GLY A 254 20.40 -12.98 -17.05
CA GLY A 254 21.68 -12.96 -17.75
C GLY A 254 21.56 -13.17 -19.25
N GLN A 255 20.47 -13.77 -19.74
CA GLN A 255 20.26 -14.12 -21.16
C GLN A 255 19.04 -13.42 -21.78
N TYR A 256 18.02 -13.10 -20.98
CA TYR A 256 16.76 -12.54 -21.45
C TYR A 256 16.97 -11.21 -22.16
N GLY A 257 16.51 -11.14 -23.41
CA GLY A 257 16.72 -9.96 -24.25
C GLY A 257 18.19 -9.70 -24.57
N LYS A 258 19.06 -10.72 -24.56
CA LYS A 258 20.49 -10.59 -24.93
C LYS A 258 20.91 -11.42 -26.14
N THR A 259 20.12 -12.42 -26.48
CA THR A 259 20.48 -13.44 -27.47
C THR A 259 19.96 -13.16 -28.87
N ASP A 260 19.08 -12.18 -29.05
CA ASP A 260 18.48 -11.85 -30.33
C ASP A 260 19.39 -10.99 -31.22
N ASP A 261 19.31 -11.16 -32.54
CA ASP A 261 20.09 -10.37 -33.49
C ASP A 261 19.46 -8.99 -33.70
N ILE A 262 20.26 -7.94 -33.49
CA ILE A 262 19.85 -6.56 -33.74
C ILE A 262 20.41 -6.13 -35.09
N VAL A 263 19.53 -5.93 -36.06
CA VAL A 263 19.85 -5.29 -37.33
C VAL A 263 19.49 -3.81 -37.19
N LEU A 264 20.50 -2.94 -37.19
CA LEU A 264 20.29 -1.49 -37.14
C LEU A 264 19.87 -0.98 -38.52
N ASN A 265 18.85 -0.15 -38.57
CA ASN A 265 18.52 0.62 -39.76
C ASN A 265 19.69 1.59 -40.07
N PRO A 266 20.26 1.57 -41.29
CA PRO A 266 21.36 2.47 -41.66
C PRO A 266 20.95 3.95 -41.71
N ASN A 267 19.66 4.25 -41.78
CA ASN A 267 19.11 5.60 -41.87
C ASN A 267 18.35 5.96 -40.58
N PRO A 268 19.01 6.53 -39.56
CA PRO A 268 18.36 6.87 -38.30
C PRO A 268 17.27 7.94 -38.45
N GLU A 269 17.38 8.82 -39.45
CA GLU A 269 16.38 9.85 -39.78
C GLU A 269 15.04 9.25 -40.21
N ASP A 270 15.01 7.99 -40.67
CA ASP A 270 13.78 7.29 -41.03
C ASP A 270 12.87 7.05 -39.82
N TYR A 271 13.38 7.27 -38.60
CA TYR A 271 12.68 6.93 -37.38
C TYR A 271 12.36 8.13 -36.51
N GLU A 272 11.08 8.24 -36.23
CA GLU A 272 10.44 9.51 -36.00
C GLU A 272 10.41 9.95 -34.53
N PHE A 273 11.59 9.90 -33.87
CA PHE A 273 11.75 10.15 -32.44
C PHE A 273 12.95 11.04 -32.15
N THR A 274 12.77 12.04 -31.29
CA THR A 274 13.85 12.68 -30.53
C THR A 274 13.88 12.16 -29.09
N ILE A 275 15.04 12.16 -28.46
CA ILE A 275 15.23 11.65 -27.08
C ILE A 275 15.98 12.61 -26.19
N TRP A 276 15.76 12.50 -24.87
CA TRP A 276 16.60 13.14 -23.86
C TRP A 276 16.65 12.30 -22.58
N PRO A 277 17.67 12.50 -21.73
CA PRO A 277 17.84 11.72 -20.52
C PRO A 277 16.61 11.80 -19.61
N ASN A 278 16.32 10.69 -18.95
CA ASN A 278 15.26 10.59 -17.95
C ASN A 278 15.73 9.68 -16.83
N TYR A 279 15.24 9.94 -15.62
CA TYR A 279 15.52 9.12 -14.44
C TYR A 279 17.02 9.04 -14.12
N THR A 280 17.75 10.12 -14.37
CA THR A 280 19.18 10.28 -14.06
C THR A 280 19.47 10.19 -12.56
N GLU A 281 18.43 10.33 -11.74
CA GLU A 281 18.48 10.20 -10.29
C GLU A 281 18.87 8.80 -9.80
N TYR A 282 18.74 7.76 -10.63
CA TYR A 282 19.25 6.42 -10.27
C TYR A 282 20.79 6.30 -10.41
N GLY A 283 21.49 7.37 -10.84
CA GLY A 283 22.95 7.46 -10.98
C GLY A 283 23.51 6.85 -12.27
N TYR A 284 24.82 7.00 -12.52
CA TYR A 284 25.48 6.49 -13.75
C TYR A 284 26.37 5.28 -13.54
N ASP A 285 26.70 4.99 -12.29
CA ASP A 285 27.44 3.79 -11.98
C ASP A 285 26.51 2.59 -12.15
N CYS A 286 27.04 1.60 -12.86
CA CYS A 286 26.50 0.27 -13.05
C CYS A 286 27.48 -0.72 -12.41
N TYR A 287 26.98 -1.77 -11.78
CA TYR A 287 27.82 -2.84 -11.23
C TYR A 287 27.53 -4.12 -12.00
N GLN A 288 28.58 -4.80 -12.44
CA GLN A 288 28.43 -6.09 -13.11
C GLN A 288 27.70 -7.08 -12.19
N ASN A 289 26.79 -7.86 -12.77
CA ASN A 289 25.92 -8.84 -12.13
C ASN A 289 24.86 -8.24 -11.18
N GLU A 290 24.49 -6.99 -11.39
CA GLU A 290 23.38 -6.34 -10.68
C GLU A 290 22.38 -5.69 -11.63
N GLY A 291 21.16 -5.51 -11.14
CA GLY A 291 20.13 -4.74 -11.80
C GLY A 291 20.37 -3.23 -11.77
N LYS A 292 20.02 -2.56 -12.86
CA LYS A 292 20.06 -1.10 -13.03
C LYS A 292 18.79 -0.59 -13.70
N VAL A 293 18.20 0.47 -13.16
CA VAL A 293 17.14 1.20 -13.84
C VAL A 293 17.75 2.16 -14.87
N PHE A 294 17.38 2.01 -16.14
CA PHE A 294 17.66 2.98 -17.18
C PHE A 294 16.38 3.68 -17.63
N GLY A 295 16.51 4.94 -18.05
CA GLY A 295 15.39 5.79 -18.42
C GLY A 295 15.66 6.60 -19.68
N THR A 296 14.60 6.87 -20.43
CA THR A 296 14.60 7.90 -21.48
C THR A 296 13.25 8.59 -21.49
N PHE A 297 13.25 9.85 -21.89
CA PHE A 297 12.07 10.47 -22.49
C PHE A 297 12.23 10.44 -24.01
N TYR A 298 11.10 10.45 -24.71
CA TYR A 298 11.09 10.54 -26.17
C TYR A 298 9.90 11.37 -26.67
N TYR A 299 10.10 12.07 -27.77
CA TYR A 299 9.06 12.80 -28.49
C TYR A 299 8.83 12.13 -29.85
N PRO A 300 7.69 11.45 -30.07
CA PRO A 300 7.35 10.85 -31.35
C PRO A 300 6.68 11.89 -32.26
N TRP A 301 7.24 12.20 -33.42
CA TRP A 301 6.57 13.03 -34.42
C TRP A 301 5.76 12.21 -35.46
N CYS A 302 5.70 10.88 -35.30
CA CYS A 302 4.97 9.95 -36.16
C CYS A 302 3.44 9.86 -35.92
N GLY A 303 2.91 10.59 -34.94
CA GLY A 303 1.52 10.42 -34.49
C GLY A 303 1.33 9.13 -33.67
N THR A 304 0.25 8.39 -33.94
CA THR A 304 -0.10 7.17 -33.20
C THR A 304 0.50 5.93 -33.85
N SER A 305 1.30 5.19 -33.10
CA SER A 305 1.97 3.95 -33.55
C SER A 305 2.14 2.96 -32.39
N GLU A 306 2.36 1.70 -32.71
CA GLU A 306 2.74 0.65 -31.77
C GLU A 306 4.11 0.09 -32.16
N GLY A 307 4.88 -0.35 -31.18
CA GLY A 307 6.19 -0.92 -31.41
C GLY A 307 6.87 -1.33 -30.13
N GLU A 308 8.19 -1.46 -30.19
CA GLU A 308 9.02 -1.82 -29.05
C GLU A 308 10.14 -0.80 -28.86
N MET A 309 10.58 -0.66 -27.62
CA MET A 309 11.76 0.07 -27.22
C MET A 309 12.67 -0.84 -26.40
N ARG A 310 13.98 -0.71 -26.57
CA ARG A 310 14.96 -1.32 -25.67
C ARG A 310 16.16 -0.40 -25.49
N PHE A 311 16.96 -0.69 -24.47
CA PHE A 311 18.30 -0.11 -24.36
C PHE A 311 19.36 -1.10 -24.86
N VAL A 312 20.49 -0.55 -25.29
CA VAL A 312 21.74 -1.29 -25.50
C VAL A 312 22.91 -0.47 -24.97
N PHE A 313 23.99 -1.14 -24.59
CA PHE A 313 25.30 -0.52 -24.46
C PHE A 313 26.06 -0.62 -25.77
N MET A 314 26.64 0.50 -26.20
CA MET A 314 27.50 0.58 -27.36
C MET A 314 28.87 1.13 -26.97
N LYS A 315 29.90 0.69 -27.69
CA LYS A 315 31.23 1.29 -27.57
C LYS A 315 31.17 2.72 -28.09
N GLN A 316 31.67 3.65 -27.29
CA GLN A 316 31.60 5.09 -27.56
C GLN A 316 32.02 5.44 -28.99
N GLY A 317 31.18 6.20 -29.69
CA GLY A 317 31.45 6.67 -31.06
C GLY A 317 31.37 5.58 -32.14
N THR A 318 30.78 4.42 -31.85
CA THR A 318 30.64 3.31 -32.80
C THR A 318 29.22 2.74 -32.81
N ASN A 319 28.95 1.82 -33.75
CA ASN A 319 27.72 1.02 -33.78
C ASN A 319 27.92 -0.38 -33.17
N GLU A 320 29.07 -0.62 -32.53
CA GLU A 320 29.38 -1.89 -31.89
C GLU A 320 28.56 -2.02 -30.59
N ILE A 321 27.55 -2.90 -30.61
CA ILE A 321 26.74 -3.24 -29.45
C ILE A 321 27.53 -4.18 -28.55
N VAL A 322 27.77 -3.76 -27.31
CA VAL A 322 28.49 -4.51 -26.28
C VAL A 322 27.54 -5.34 -25.46
N GLU A 323 26.37 -4.79 -25.13
CA GLU A 323 25.34 -5.49 -24.38
C GLU A 323 23.95 -5.05 -24.81
N LYS A 324 23.02 -5.99 -24.79
CA LYS A 324 21.62 -5.78 -25.15
C LYS A 324 20.77 -5.98 -23.90
N PHE A 325 19.67 -5.24 -23.82
CA PHE A 325 18.69 -5.40 -22.76
C PHE A 325 17.32 -5.75 -23.34
N GLN A 326 16.42 -6.27 -22.51
CA GLN A 326 15.10 -6.70 -22.96
C GLN A 326 14.28 -5.56 -23.58
N PRO A 327 13.50 -5.86 -24.64
CA PRO A 327 12.54 -4.90 -25.17
C PRO A 327 11.30 -4.80 -24.30
N ILE A 328 10.64 -3.65 -24.40
CA ILE A 328 9.30 -3.42 -23.86
C ILE A 328 8.40 -2.90 -24.98
N ASP A 329 7.11 -3.21 -24.89
CA ASP A 329 6.12 -2.65 -25.78
C ASP A 329 5.91 -1.15 -25.47
N ILE A 330 5.80 -0.35 -26.53
CA ILE A 330 5.46 1.07 -26.45
C ILE A 330 4.31 1.40 -27.40
N LYS A 331 3.54 2.41 -27.02
CA LYS A 331 2.52 3.03 -27.87
C LYS A 331 2.76 4.53 -27.90
N THR A 332 2.75 5.11 -29.08
CA THR A 332 2.86 6.56 -29.27
C THR A 332 1.50 7.15 -29.59
N ASN A 333 1.32 8.44 -29.31
CA ASN A 333 0.12 9.19 -29.62
C ASN A 333 0.42 10.61 -30.16
N GLY A 334 1.67 10.84 -30.62
CA GLY A 334 2.19 12.13 -31.03
C GLY A 334 2.57 13.09 -29.89
N GLY A 335 2.31 12.73 -28.64
CA GLY A 335 2.80 13.44 -27.46
C GLY A 335 4.07 12.81 -26.90
N TRP A 336 4.83 13.58 -26.11
CA TRP A 336 5.99 13.06 -25.40
C TRP A 336 5.59 11.98 -24.39
N ASP A 337 6.48 11.03 -24.17
CA ASP A 337 6.33 9.98 -23.16
C ASP A 337 7.71 9.62 -22.57
N GLY A 338 7.72 8.86 -21.49
CA GLY A 338 8.92 8.37 -20.83
C GLY A 338 8.81 6.90 -20.47
N LYS A 339 9.95 6.21 -20.53
CA LYS A 339 10.04 4.81 -20.13
C LYS A 339 11.27 4.60 -19.26
N ARG A 340 11.09 3.75 -18.26
CA ARG A 340 12.15 3.20 -17.42
C ARG A 340 12.11 1.69 -17.52
N ILE A 341 13.29 1.08 -17.62
CA ILE A 341 13.49 -0.34 -17.85
C ILE A 341 14.53 -0.82 -16.86
N GLN A 342 14.24 -1.93 -16.21
CA GLN A 342 15.13 -2.57 -15.25
C GLN A 342 16.06 -3.54 -15.98
N CYS A 343 17.33 -3.23 -16.11
CA CYS A 343 18.29 -3.94 -16.94
C CYS A 343 19.32 -4.68 -16.08
N TYR A 344 19.54 -5.98 -16.34
CA TYR A 344 20.56 -6.76 -15.64
C TYR A 344 21.92 -6.63 -16.34
N ILE A 345 22.93 -6.11 -15.65
CA ILE A 345 24.22 -5.76 -16.25
C ILE A 345 25.18 -6.95 -16.24
N THR A 346 25.71 -7.33 -17.41
CA THR A 346 26.70 -8.41 -17.55
C THR A 346 27.99 -7.97 -18.24
N SER A 347 27.99 -6.78 -18.86
CA SER A 347 29.19 -6.18 -19.46
C SER A 347 30.37 -6.17 -18.48
N VAL A 348 31.56 -6.35 -19.02
CA VAL A 348 32.81 -6.15 -18.27
C VAL A 348 32.98 -4.67 -17.89
N PRO A 349 33.83 -4.35 -16.90
CA PRO A 349 34.07 -2.97 -16.52
C PRO A 349 34.55 -2.09 -17.68
N GLY A 350 33.98 -0.89 -17.80
CA GLY A 350 34.24 0.02 -18.90
C GLY A 350 33.23 1.16 -18.99
N THR A 351 33.51 2.12 -19.88
CA THR A 351 32.60 3.22 -20.18
C THR A 351 31.85 2.92 -21.48
N TYR A 352 30.52 2.95 -21.43
CA TYR A 352 29.66 2.65 -22.57
C TYR A 352 28.63 3.74 -22.78
N GLN A 353 28.23 3.92 -24.04
CA GLN A 353 27.08 4.76 -24.39
C GLN A 353 25.80 3.93 -24.25
N LEU A 354 24.86 4.40 -23.45
CA LEU A 354 23.51 3.86 -23.38
C LEU A 354 22.70 4.41 -24.56
N VAL A 355 22.18 3.53 -25.41
CA VAL A 355 21.44 3.93 -26.61
C VAL A 355 20.03 3.34 -26.58
N PRO A 356 18.97 4.17 -26.58
CA PRO A 356 17.61 3.73 -26.86
C PRO A 356 17.49 3.30 -28.32
N LEU A 357 16.94 2.10 -28.54
CA LEU A 357 16.56 1.61 -29.86
C LEU A 357 15.05 1.40 -29.92
N PHE A 358 14.47 1.68 -31.07
CA PHE A 358 13.04 1.58 -31.33
C PHE A 358 12.75 0.72 -32.55
N ARG A 359 11.60 0.05 -32.57
CA ARG A 359 11.15 -0.80 -33.68
C ARG A 359 9.63 -0.72 -33.84
N ARG A 360 9.10 -0.51 -35.06
CA ARG A 360 7.64 -0.46 -35.24
C ARG A 360 7.10 -1.87 -35.22
N LYS A 361 5.85 -2.00 -34.82
CA LYS A 361 5.13 -3.27 -34.89
C LYS A 361 5.13 -3.79 -36.33
N GLY A 362 5.69 -4.98 -36.51
CA GLY A 362 5.80 -5.64 -37.82
C GLY A 362 7.09 -5.35 -38.59
N GLU A 363 7.94 -4.44 -38.11
CA GLU A 363 9.28 -4.23 -38.66
C GLU A 363 10.32 -5.18 -38.02
N THR A 364 11.40 -5.46 -38.73
CA THR A 364 12.49 -6.33 -38.26
C THR A 364 13.73 -5.55 -37.80
N MET A 365 13.94 -4.35 -38.33
CA MET A 365 15.09 -3.51 -38.03
C MET A 365 14.84 -2.63 -36.80
N TRP A 366 15.91 -2.35 -36.07
CA TRP A 366 15.94 -1.42 -34.94
C TRP A 366 16.51 -0.09 -35.39
N CYS A 367 15.88 1.00 -34.98
CA CYS A 367 16.30 2.35 -35.32
C CYS A 367 16.80 3.07 -34.08
N ARG A 368 17.82 3.92 -34.27
CA ARG A 368 18.16 4.94 -33.28
C ARG A 368 17.13 6.07 -33.34
N ALA A 369 17.10 6.90 -32.30
CA ALA A 369 16.44 8.19 -32.40
C ALA A 369 17.05 9.02 -33.53
N ALA A 370 16.23 9.86 -34.18
CA ALA A 370 16.68 10.75 -35.24
C ALA A 370 17.61 11.85 -34.69
N ASP A 371 17.31 12.37 -33.50
CA ASP A 371 18.12 13.39 -32.83
C ASP A 371 17.86 13.42 -31.31
N TYR A 372 18.56 14.33 -30.63
CA TYR A 372 18.35 14.66 -29.24
C TYR A 372 17.45 15.90 -29.07
N ASP A 373 16.65 15.91 -28.02
CA ASP A 373 15.90 17.09 -27.58
C ASP A 373 16.65 17.87 -26.50
N HIS A 374 16.24 19.13 -26.30
CA HIS A 374 16.74 20.01 -25.25
C HIS A 374 18.28 20.20 -25.22
N GLY A 375 18.95 19.99 -26.34
CA GLY A 375 20.42 20.11 -26.42
C GLY A 375 21.18 18.96 -25.76
N SER A 376 20.53 17.82 -25.51
CA SER A 376 21.21 16.58 -25.11
C SER A 376 22.20 16.13 -26.20
N THR A 377 23.20 15.37 -25.80
CA THR A 377 24.22 14.79 -26.70
C THR A 377 24.64 13.42 -26.21
N ASP A 378 25.33 12.64 -27.05
CA ASP A 378 25.94 11.34 -26.67
C ASP A 378 26.69 11.36 -25.33
N TRP A 379 27.32 12.49 -24.97
CA TRP A 379 28.07 12.65 -23.73
C TRP A 379 27.21 12.56 -22.48
N GLU A 380 25.93 12.92 -22.55
CA GLU A 380 24.97 12.77 -21.45
C GLU A 380 24.49 11.33 -21.27
N TRP A 381 24.85 10.42 -22.19
CA TRP A 381 24.44 9.01 -22.20
C TRP A 381 25.59 8.05 -21.90
N LEU A 382 26.72 8.54 -21.39
CA LEU A 382 27.84 7.70 -20.97
C LEU A 382 27.62 7.16 -19.54
N TYR A 383 27.69 5.85 -19.41
CA TYR A 383 27.59 5.10 -18.15
C TYR A 383 28.87 4.34 -17.86
N GLU A 384 29.16 4.15 -16.58
CA GLU A 384 30.37 3.46 -16.10
C GLU A 384 29.99 2.12 -15.50
N VAL A 385 30.37 1.03 -16.16
CA VAL A 385 30.26 -0.33 -15.61
C VAL A 385 31.49 -0.60 -14.76
N LYS A 386 31.25 -0.93 -13.50
CA LYS A 386 32.26 -1.30 -12.51
C LYS A 386 32.27 -2.81 -12.32
N THR A 387 33.34 -3.30 -11.70
CA THR A 387 33.39 -4.68 -11.16
C THR A 387 32.20 -4.94 -10.24
N PRO A 388 31.84 -6.20 -9.95
CA PRO A 388 30.82 -6.51 -8.93
C PRO A 388 31.07 -5.72 -7.65
N ALA A 389 29.99 -5.23 -7.04
CA ALA A 389 30.11 -4.39 -5.86
C ALA A 389 30.80 -5.16 -4.72
N PRO A 390 31.70 -4.54 -3.97
CA PRO A 390 32.34 -5.20 -2.84
C PRO A 390 31.33 -5.45 -1.71
N ASP A 391 31.59 -6.47 -0.89
CA ASP A 391 30.71 -6.89 0.22
C ASP A 391 30.44 -5.79 1.25
N ASP A 392 31.29 -4.77 1.33
CA ASP A 392 31.20 -3.65 2.26
C ASP A 392 30.49 -2.42 1.66
N LEU A 393 29.98 -2.52 0.43
CA LEU A 393 29.19 -1.48 -0.23
C LEU A 393 27.70 -1.88 -0.32
N PRO A 394 26.85 -1.41 0.61
CA PRO A 394 25.43 -1.68 0.55
C PRO A 394 24.76 -1.02 -0.65
N ALA A 395 23.58 -1.52 -1.01
CA ALA A 395 22.62 -0.85 -1.87
C ALA A 395 21.46 -0.26 -1.03
N LEU A 396 20.63 0.58 -1.63
CA LEU A 396 19.41 1.09 -1.02
C LEU A 396 18.19 0.35 -1.53
N ARG A 397 17.43 -0.26 -0.62
CA ARG A 397 16.11 -0.79 -0.94
C ARG A 397 15.06 0.31 -0.94
N MET A 398 15.15 1.27 -0.03
CA MET A 398 14.11 2.28 0.12
C MET A 398 14.64 3.54 0.80
N MET A 399 14.04 4.68 0.48
CA MET A 399 14.22 5.94 1.20
C MET A 399 12.91 6.74 1.23
N GLU A 400 12.59 7.33 2.38
CA GLU A 400 11.39 8.14 2.57
C GLU A 400 11.59 9.23 3.64
N VAL A 401 10.81 10.30 3.57
CA VAL A 401 10.63 11.19 4.73
C VAL A 401 9.77 10.46 5.74
N GLU A 402 10.18 10.46 7.02
CA GLU A 402 9.50 9.71 8.07
C GLU A 402 7.98 9.98 8.08
N GLY A 403 7.20 8.91 7.94
CA GLY A 403 5.74 8.97 8.01
C GLY A 403 5.02 9.48 6.75
N GLN A 404 5.73 9.85 5.68
CA GLN A 404 5.11 10.34 4.44
C GLN A 404 4.94 9.28 3.34
N GLY A 405 5.57 8.11 3.51
CA GLY A 405 5.68 7.11 2.45
C GLY A 405 6.54 7.61 1.28
N TYR A 406 6.59 6.83 0.20
CA TYR A 406 7.30 7.20 -1.02
C TYR A 406 6.43 6.97 -2.25
N THR A 407 6.58 7.87 -3.21
CA THR A 407 6.16 7.72 -4.60
C THR A 407 7.13 8.50 -5.46
N SER A 408 7.47 7.94 -6.61
CA SER A 408 8.44 8.51 -7.55
C SER A 408 7.93 9.77 -8.26
N ILE A 409 6.67 10.16 -8.05
CA ILE A 409 6.01 11.30 -8.72
C ILE A 409 6.01 12.56 -7.85
N LEU A 410 5.93 12.42 -6.52
CA LEU A 410 5.75 13.56 -5.63
C LEU A 410 7.08 14.19 -5.19
N VAL A 411 6.98 15.46 -4.80
CA VAL A 411 8.04 16.21 -4.13
C VAL A 411 7.59 16.45 -2.69
N TYR A 412 8.40 16.02 -1.74
CA TYR A 412 8.02 15.98 -0.33
C TYR A 412 8.37 17.31 0.37
N PRO A 413 7.39 18.03 0.93
CA PRO A 413 7.67 19.21 1.72
C PRO A 413 8.27 18.82 3.07
N VAL A 414 9.37 19.47 3.43
CA VAL A 414 10.01 19.34 4.74
C VAL A 414 10.21 20.71 5.39
N PRO A 415 10.22 20.79 6.73
CA PRO A 415 10.41 22.07 7.42
C PRO A 415 11.72 22.76 7.01
N ASP A 416 11.66 24.08 6.85
CA ASP A 416 12.83 24.91 6.49
C ASP A 416 13.90 24.95 7.59
N GLU A 417 13.50 25.30 8.81
CA GLU A 417 14.43 25.71 9.89
C GLU A 417 14.59 24.65 10.98
N THR A 418 13.75 23.62 11.00
CA THR A 418 13.74 22.58 12.03
C THR A 418 14.13 21.24 11.46
N SER A 419 14.79 20.42 12.28
CA SER A 419 15.18 19.08 11.85
C SER A 419 13.97 18.21 11.49
N TRP A 420 14.17 17.33 10.53
CA TRP A 420 13.22 16.33 10.07
C TRP A 420 13.95 15.02 9.84
N ASN A 421 13.23 13.90 9.79
CA ASN A 421 13.86 12.58 9.72
C ASN A 421 13.75 11.98 8.32
N LEU A 422 14.88 11.47 7.83
CA LEU A 422 14.98 10.63 6.65
C LEU A 422 15.12 9.17 7.09
N VAL A 423 14.22 8.32 6.60
CA VAL A 423 14.27 6.88 6.83
C VAL A 423 14.87 6.23 5.59
N TYR A 424 15.78 5.28 5.79
CA TYR A 424 16.40 4.52 4.71
C TYR A 424 16.43 3.03 5.05
N THR A 425 16.34 2.19 4.03
CA THR A 425 16.51 0.75 4.17
C THR A 425 17.71 0.31 3.34
N LEU A 426 18.78 -0.11 4.00
CA LEU A 426 19.93 -0.70 3.34
C LEU A 426 19.64 -2.14 2.95
N SER A 427 20.14 -2.50 1.78
CA SER A 427 20.20 -3.85 1.24
C SER A 427 21.67 -4.30 1.34
N ASN A 428 21.95 -5.17 2.30
CA ASN A 428 23.25 -5.81 2.43
C ASN A 428 23.23 -7.09 1.58
N LYS A 429 23.78 -7.01 0.36
CA LYS A 429 23.88 -8.17 -0.53
C LYS A 429 25.03 -9.11 -0.14
N GLY A 430 26.00 -8.61 0.62
CA GLY A 430 27.08 -9.42 1.19
C GLY A 430 26.68 -10.09 2.50
N GLU A 431 27.46 -11.09 2.92
CA GLU A 431 27.24 -11.79 4.20
C GLU A 431 27.96 -11.10 5.38
N LYS A 432 28.81 -10.10 5.10
CA LYS A 432 29.63 -9.42 6.10
C LYS A 432 28.85 -8.35 6.86
N ALA A 433 29.39 -7.97 8.02
CA ALA A 433 28.92 -6.78 8.73
C ALA A 433 29.23 -5.53 7.91
N LEU A 434 28.33 -4.54 7.96
CA LEU A 434 28.57 -3.23 7.35
C LEU A 434 28.89 -2.21 8.44
N ARG A 435 30.04 -1.55 8.32
CA ARG A 435 30.47 -0.48 9.22
C ARG A 435 30.91 0.71 8.41
N GLY A 436 30.42 1.89 8.78
CA GLY A 436 30.72 3.10 8.04
C GLY A 436 29.80 4.25 8.39
N GLU A 437 29.74 5.22 7.49
CA GLU A 437 28.89 6.40 7.61
C GLU A 437 28.01 6.55 6.37
N ILE A 438 26.80 7.05 6.56
CA ILE A 438 25.94 7.54 5.49
C ILE A 438 25.77 9.03 5.66
N LYS A 439 25.84 9.77 4.55
CA LYS A 439 25.40 11.17 4.49
C LYS A 439 24.27 11.36 3.47
N ALA A 440 23.32 12.22 3.79
CA ALA A 440 22.30 12.71 2.89
C ALA A 440 22.78 14.00 2.24
N VAL A 441 22.75 14.05 0.91
CA VAL A 441 23.14 15.23 0.13
C VAL A 441 21.94 15.69 -0.68
N TRP A 442 21.49 16.91 -0.41
CA TRP A 442 20.47 17.61 -1.17
C TRP A 442 21.15 18.33 -2.33
N GLU A 443 20.97 17.79 -3.54
CA GLU A 443 21.72 18.22 -4.72
C GLU A 443 20.84 18.68 -5.87
N ARG A 444 21.33 19.72 -6.53
CA ARG A 444 20.83 20.26 -7.79
C ARG A 444 22.03 20.70 -8.62
N GLU A 445 22.39 19.90 -9.60
CA GLU A 445 23.54 20.12 -10.46
C GLU A 445 23.21 19.76 -11.91
N PHE A 446 23.77 20.49 -12.87
CA PHE A 446 23.61 20.29 -14.32
C PHE A 446 24.96 19.93 -14.95
N LYS A 447 25.40 18.68 -14.79
CA LYS A 447 26.71 18.19 -15.28
C LYS A 447 26.64 16.80 -15.92
N LEU A 448 27.62 16.48 -16.76
CA LEU A 448 27.71 15.20 -17.49
C LEU A 448 27.89 13.96 -16.60
N LYS A 449 28.18 14.12 -15.30
CA LYS A 449 28.14 13.03 -14.31
C LYS A 449 27.36 13.49 -13.07
N SER A 450 26.09 13.87 -13.26
CA SER A 450 25.23 14.46 -12.23
C SER A 450 24.14 13.51 -11.77
N ASN A 451 24.14 13.10 -10.51
CA ASN A 451 23.08 12.24 -9.98
C ASN A 451 21.74 12.98 -9.85
N SER A 452 21.65 14.27 -10.20
CA SER A 452 20.40 15.02 -10.28
C SER A 452 20.02 15.30 -11.73
N TYR A 453 20.56 16.37 -12.32
CA TYR A 453 20.18 16.87 -13.64
C TYR A 453 21.33 16.91 -14.66
N ARG A 454 21.01 16.78 -15.93
CA ARG A 454 21.95 16.91 -17.05
C ARG A 454 22.00 18.35 -17.56
N PRO A 455 23.09 18.75 -18.26
CA PRO A 455 23.14 20.05 -18.92
C PRO A 455 21.89 20.38 -19.77
N SER A 456 21.32 19.40 -20.48
CA SER A 456 20.09 19.54 -21.27
C SER A 456 18.82 19.87 -20.47
N ASP A 457 18.79 19.57 -19.17
CA ASP A 457 17.66 19.91 -18.29
C ASP A 457 17.61 21.41 -17.95
N LYS A 458 18.74 22.11 -18.08
CA LYS A 458 18.87 23.51 -17.66
C LYS A 458 18.07 24.42 -18.59
N LYS A 459 17.31 25.36 -18.02
CA LYS A 459 16.45 26.28 -18.79
C LYS A 459 17.02 27.70 -18.80
N GLU A 460 17.10 28.29 -19.99
CA GLU A 460 17.47 29.70 -20.14
C GLU A 460 16.39 30.61 -19.54
N GLY A 461 16.79 31.70 -18.87
CA GLY A 461 15.86 32.63 -18.24
C GLY A 461 15.26 32.16 -16.91
N ALA A 462 15.78 31.09 -16.32
CA ALA A 462 15.41 30.65 -14.99
C ALA A 462 15.83 31.65 -13.88
N ILE A 463 15.04 31.70 -12.80
CA ILE A 463 15.26 32.54 -11.61
C ILE A 463 15.63 31.63 -10.43
N ASN A 464 16.50 32.11 -9.53
CA ASN A 464 17.07 31.33 -8.42
C ASN A 464 17.75 30.04 -8.90
N ASP A 465 18.46 30.13 -10.02
CA ASP A 465 18.95 28.97 -10.77
C ASP A 465 20.32 28.46 -10.30
N ASP A 466 20.60 28.60 -9.01
CA ASP A 466 21.87 28.17 -8.43
C ASP A 466 21.99 26.65 -8.43
N GLN A 467 23.24 26.17 -8.41
CA GLN A 467 23.57 24.75 -8.27
C GLN A 467 24.20 24.50 -6.91
N TRP A 468 23.88 23.37 -6.29
CA TRP A 468 24.38 23.05 -4.96
C TRP A 468 24.43 21.54 -4.67
N ARG A 469 25.14 21.22 -3.59
CA ARG A 469 25.28 19.87 -3.00
C ARG A 469 25.39 20.00 -1.49
N ASP A 470 24.27 20.21 -0.84
CA ASP A 470 24.23 20.46 0.60
C ASP A 470 24.20 19.15 1.35
N GLU A 471 25.15 18.93 2.26
CA GLU A 471 25.02 17.85 3.23
C GLU A 471 23.97 18.24 4.26
N VAL A 472 22.83 17.55 4.25
CA VAL A 472 21.69 17.85 5.15
C VAL A 472 21.67 16.94 6.37
N GLY A 473 22.38 15.82 6.35
CA GLY A 473 22.42 14.89 7.47
C GLY A 473 23.54 13.86 7.32
N ARG A 474 23.96 13.29 8.45
CA ARG A 474 24.96 12.22 8.52
C ARG A 474 24.70 11.30 9.71
N VAL A 475 24.96 10.00 9.54
CA VAL A 475 24.82 9.01 10.62
C VAL A 475 25.86 7.90 10.48
N SER A 476 26.34 7.38 11.61
CA SER A 476 27.16 6.17 11.65
C SER A 476 26.27 4.94 11.57
N VAL A 477 26.72 3.92 10.85
CA VAL A 477 25.98 2.67 10.63
C VAL A 477 26.84 1.50 11.07
N ASN A 478 26.23 0.59 11.82
CA ASN A 478 26.83 -0.66 12.26
C ASN A 478 25.78 -1.78 12.10
N VAL A 479 25.79 -2.43 10.93
CA VAL A 479 24.90 -3.55 10.61
C VAL A 479 25.58 -4.86 11.01
N PRO A 480 24.94 -5.70 11.86
CA PRO A 480 25.49 -6.99 12.25
C PRO A 480 25.63 -7.96 11.06
N VAL A 481 26.58 -8.90 11.19
CA VAL A 481 26.75 -10.03 10.25
C VAL A 481 25.41 -10.75 10.04
N GLY A 482 25.14 -11.17 8.80
CA GLY A 482 23.93 -11.91 8.44
C GLY A 482 22.65 -11.08 8.36
N THR A 483 22.70 -9.76 8.62
CA THR A 483 21.54 -8.89 8.42
C THR A 483 21.39 -8.54 6.95
N ARG A 484 20.32 -9.02 6.30
CA ARG A 484 20.02 -8.76 4.89
C ARG A 484 19.50 -7.34 4.63
N PHE A 485 18.54 -6.89 5.45
CA PHE A 485 17.96 -5.54 5.35
C PHE A 485 18.04 -4.82 6.69
N TRP A 486 18.45 -3.55 6.63
CA TRP A 486 18.59 -2.70 7.81
C TRP A 486 17.83 -1.40 7.62
N LYS A 487 16.88 -1.11 8.50
CA LYS A 487 16.15 0.16 8.49
C LYS A 487 16.87 1.13 9.41
N GLY A 488 17.42 2.19 8.83
CA GLY A 488 18.04 3.28 9.58
C GLY A 488 17.22 4.56 9.53
N ILE A 489 17.55 5.48 10.41
CA ILE A 489 16.98 6.83 10.46
C ILE A 489 18.11 7.85 10.60
N MET A 490 17.93 9.01 9.97
CA MET A 490 18.86 10.12 9.99
C MET A 490 18.11 11.42 10.23
N SER A 491 18.56 12.21 11.20
CA SER A 491 18.10 13.58 11.37
C SER A 491 18.75 14.45 10.29
N CYS A 492 17.92 15.20 9.57
CA CYS A 492 18.32 16.09 8.50
C CYS A 492 17.86 17.53 8.79
N GLN A 493 18.63 18.50 8.31
CA GLN A 493 18.29 19.93 8.36
C GLN A 493 18.99 20.64 7.20
N PHE A 494 18.33 21.63 6.60
CA PHE A 494 18.99 22.44 5.59
C PHE A 494 20.09 23.30 6.23
N PRO A 495 21.32 23.30 5.69
CA PRO A 495 22.40 24.11 6.23
C PRO A 495 22.23 25.60 5.90
N GLU A 496 21.52 25.90 4.81
CA GLU A 496 21.21 27.26 4.40
C GLU A 496 19.86 27.34 3.69
N ARG A 497 19.24 28.52 3.76
CA ARG A 497 17.96 28.78 3.11
C ARG A 497 18.19 29.05 1.63
N ARG A 498 17.50 28.29 0.77
CA ARG A 498 17.48 28.50 -0.68
C ARG A 498 16.12 28.98 -1.16
N LEU A 499 16.11 29.71 -2.27
CA LEU A 499 14.87 30.13 -2.94
C LEU A 499 14.50 29.10 -4.01
N GLU A 500 13.20 28.93 -4.27
CA GLU A 500 12.69 27.99 -5.27
C GLU A 500 13.19 28.36 -6.68
N PRO A 501 13.88 27.44 -7.40
CA PRO A 501 14.23 27.63 -8.79
C PRO A 501 12.98 27.65 -9.68
N LYS A 502 12.85 28.69 -10.52
CA LYS A 502 11.66 28.88 -11.36
C LYS A 502 12.01 29.15 -12.81
N HIS A 503 11.19 28.61 -13.71
CA HIS A 503 11.21 28.94 -15.13
C HIS A 503 9.77 29.23 -15.58
N GLY A 504 9.54 30.41 -16.17
CA GLY A 504 8.18 30.84 -16.55
C GLY A 504 7.19 30.97 -15.38
N GLY A 505 7.69 31.20 -14.16
CA GLY A 505 6.87 31.27 -12.95
C GLY A 505 6.55 29.93 -12.29
N ILE A 506 6.96 28.81 -12.90
CA ILE A 506 6.72 27.44 -12.40
C ILE A 506 8.00 26.87 -11.80
N GLY A 507 7.89 26.16 -10.68
CA GLY A 507 9.01 25.44 -10.06
C GLY A 507 9.62 24.43 -11.04
N TYR A 508 10.95 24.40 -11.15
CA TYR A 508 11.63 23.55 -12.13
C TYR A 508 12.90 22.92 -11.57
N ALA A 509 13.26 21.74 -12.06
CA ALA A 509 14.42 20.97 -11.60
C ALA A 509 14.45 20.86 -10.05
N SER A 510 13.37 20.31 -9.51
CA SER A 510 13.17 20.08 -8.08
C SER A 510 14.34 19.29 -7.47
N PRO A 511 15.08 19.86 -6.51
CA PRO A 511 16.28 19.24 -5.99
C PRO A 511 16.00 17.87 -5.35
N ILE A 512 17.03 17.02 -5.37
CA ILE A 512 16.92 15.61 -4.98
C ILE A 512 17.86 15.34 -3.82
N ILE A 513 17.46 14.45 -2.91
CA ILE A 513 18.37 13.84 -1.94
C ILE A 513 18.84 12.50 -2.45
N HIS A 514 20.15 12.32 -2.36
CA HIS A 514 20.83 11.04 -2.47
C HIS A 514 21.59 10.73 -1.19
N LEU A 515 21.80 9.44 -0.95
CA LEU A 515 22.64 8.97 0.14
C LEU A 515 23.99 8.48 -0.39
N TYR A 516 25.04 8.86 0.32
CA TYR A 516 26.41 8.44 0.01
C TYR A 516 26.94 7.63 1.19
N TRP A 517 27.62 6.52 0.88
CA TRP A 517 28.25 5.61 1.82
C TRP A 517 29.76 5.83 1.87
N LYS A 518 30.32 5.75 3.07
CA LYS A 518 31.76 5.64 3.29
C LYS A 518 32.01 4.49 4.27
N ALA A 519 32.64 3.43 3.78
CA ALA A 519 33.03 2.29 4.60
C ALA A 519 34.03 2.68 5.70
N GLU A 520 34.02 1.96 6.81
CA GLU A 520 35.00 2.12 7.90
C GLU A 520 36.43 1.97 7.36
N GLY A 521 37.29 2.95 7.63
CA GLY A 521 38.66 2.98 7.12
C GLY A 521 38.81 3.48 5.67
N SER A 522 37.72 3.72 4.94
CA SER A 522 37.77 4.34 3.60
C SER A 522 37.83 5.87 3.67
N GLY A 523 38.53 6.48 2.71
CA GLY A 523 38.52 7.93 2.47
C GLY A 523 37.48 8.38 1.44
N GLU A 524 36.80 7.45 0.78
CA GLU A 524 35.95 7.73 -0.38
C GLU A 524 34.45 7.63 -0.05
N TRP A 525 33.68 8.59 -0.58
CA TRP A 525 32.22 8.55 -0.54
C TRP A 525 31.68 8.04 -1.86
N VAL A 526 30.88 6.98 -1.80
CA VAL A 526 30.25 6.34 -2.97
C VAL A 526 28.75 6.56 -2.91
N LEU A 527 28.11 6.87 -4.03
CA LEU A 527 26.65 6.95 -4.11
C LEU A 527 26.05 5.56 -3.79
N LEU A 528 25.06 5.51 -2.89
CA LEU A 528 24.30 4.29 -2.68
C LEU A 528 23.43 4.00 -3.90
N ARG A 529 23.71 2.88 -4.56
CA ARG A 529 22.96 2.41 -5.73
C ARG A 529 21.59 1.85 -5.30
N CYS A 530 20.61 1.95 -6.19
CA CYS A 530 19.29 1.34 -5.99
C CYS A 530 19.40 -0.19 -6.02
N ASP A 531 18.82 -0.86 -5.03
CA ASP A 531 18.57 -2.29 -5.05
C ASP A 531 17.32 -2.58 -5.89
N ALA A 532 17.53 -2.60 -7.20
CA ALA A 532 16.47 -2.81 -8.16
C ALA A 532 16.24 -4.29 -8.51
N ASP A 533 17.03 -5.20 -7.92
CA ASP A 533 16.95 -6.64 -8.20
C ASP A 533 15.58 -7.20 -7.79
N TYR A 534 14.99 -6.63 -6.73
CA TYR A 534 13.67 -6.97 -6.23
C TYR A 534 12.52 -6.83 -7.24
N LEU A 535 12.74 -6.00 -8.28
CA LEU A 535 11.74 -5.79 -9.32
C LEU A 535 11.72 -6.95 -10.33
N PHE A 536 12.79 -7.73 -10.42
CA PHE A 536 12.83 -8.91 -11.28
C PHE A 536 11.96 -10.02 -10.67
N ASN A 537 11.44 -10.90 -11.55
CA ASN A 537 10.65 -12.08 -11.20
C ASN A 537 9.31 -11.83 -10.49
N ARG A 538 8.89 -10.58 -10.27
CA ARG A 538 7.54 -10.28 -9.79
C ARG A 538 6.59 -10.12 -10.98
N ASN A 539 5.49 -10.85 -10.95
CA ASN A 539 4.36 -10.72 -11.88
C ASN A 539 3.58 -9.44 -11.58
N TYR A 540 4.18 -8.28 -11.83
CA TYR A 540 3.49 -7.00 -11.67
C TYR A 540 2.54 -6.76 -12.84
N GLY A 541 1.25 -7.02 -12.62
CA GLY A 541 0.20 -6.80 -13.61
C GLY A 541 -0.38 -5.37 -13.62
N GLU A 542 -0.28 -4.61 -12.51
CA GLU A 542 -0.85 -3.27 -12.37
C GLU A 542 -0.06 -2.43 -11.33
N GLY A 543 0.18 -1.14 -11.62
CA GLY A 543 0.82 -0.16 -10.71
C GLY A 543 2.18 0.41 -11.16
N TYR A 544 2.66 1.49 -10.50
CA TYR A 544 4.02 2.00 -10.67
C TYR A 544 4.99 1.16 -9.83
N ILE A 545 5.49 0.05 -10.41
CA ILE A 545 6.44 -0.90 -9.76
C ILE A 545 7.67 -0.24 -9.13
N TRP A 546 7.96 0.98 -9.54
CA TRP A 546 9.14 1.75 -9.15
C TRP A 546 8.96 2.52 -7.85
N ASP A 547 7.75 2.56 -7.29
CA ASP A 547 7.53 3.10 -5.94
C ASP A 547 7.91 2.06 -4.87
N GLU A 548 8.25 0.83 -5.27
CA GLU A 548 8.65 -0.27 -4.39
C GLU A 548 10.15 -0.26 -4.02
N THR A 549 10.97 0.47 -4.78
CA THR A 549 12.41 0.61 -4.50
C THR A 549 12.95 1.92 -5.06
N THR A 550 13.85 2.56 -4.31
CA THR A 550 14.46 3.82 -4.71
C THR A 550 15.80 4.06 -4.01
N ASN A 551 16.66 4.87 -4.63
CA ASN A 551 17.86 5.44 -4.04
C ASN A 551 17.86 6.98 -3.99
N PHE A 552 16.74 7.62 -4.31
CA PHE A 552 16.60 9.07 -4.30
C PHE A 552 15.21 9.51 -3.82
N ILE A 553 15.12 10.75 -3.31
CA ILE A 553 13.85 11.37 -2.95
C ILE A 553 13.86 12.85 -3.32
N ARG A 554 12.78 13.34 -3.93
CA ARG A 554 12.63 14.76 -4.22
C ARG A 554 12.05 15.44 -3.00
N ILE A 555 12.75 16.44 -2.47
CA ILE A 555 12.25 17.22 -1.33
C ILE A 555 12.29 18.71 -1.66
N MET A 556 11.41 19.46 -1.02
CA MET A 556 11.44 20.93 -1.05
C MET A 556 11.24 21.50 0.36
N PRO A 557 11.84 22.65 0.67
CA PRO A 557 11.46 23.43 1.83
C PRO A 557 9.97 23.81 1.79
N GLN A 558 9.30 23.79 2.93
CA GLN A 558 7.88 24.20 3.03
C GLN A 558 7.66 25.64 2.57
N SER A 559 8.64 26.54 2.71
CA SER A 559 8.54 27.91 2.20
C SER A 559 8.42 28.00 0.67
N TRP A 560 8.72 26.93 -0.07
CA TRP A 560 8.55 26.87 -1.53
C TRP A 560 7.12 26.53 -1.92
N GLN A 561 6.31 26.00 -1.01
CA GLN A 561 4.88 25.77 -1.27
C GLN A 561 4.18 27.13 -1.36
N GLN A 562 3.95 27.61 -2.59
CA GLN A 562 3.16 28.83 -2.80
C GLN A 562 1.70 28.58 -2.39
N LYS A 563 1.15 29.53 -1.64
CA LYS A 563 -0.28 29.66 -1.35
C LYS A 563 -1.04 30.22 -2.54
#